data_AF-A0A949XNK5-F1
#
_entry.id   AF-A0A949XNK5-F1
#
_cell.length_a   1.000
_cell.length_b   1.000
_cell.length_c   1.000
_cell.angle_alpha   90.00
_cell.angle_beta   90.00
_cell.angle_gamma   90.00
#
_symmetry.space_group_name_H-M   'P 1'
#
loop_
_entity.id
_entity.type
_entity.pdbx_description
1 polymer ?
#
loop_
_entity_poly.entity_id
_entity_poly.type
_entity_poly.pdbx_seq_one_letter_code
_entity_poly.pdbx_strand_id
1 'polypeptide(L)'
;MAAPHLTRELRLRDLVLFNVSAIASLRWIAAAAHAGPGSLTLWLFAALFFFLPSAIVVGRLSKKFPEEGGMYVWTKKAFGDQHA
;
A
#
# COMPACT_ATOMS: atom_id res chain seq x y z
N MET A 1 -17.56 -19.82 -17.53
CA MET A 1 -17.77 -20.02 -16.08
C MET A 1 -17.77 -18.63 -15.45
N ALA A 2 -18.91 -18.13 -14.97
CA ALA A 2 -19.00 -16.78 -14.41
C ALA A 2 -18.21 -16.73 -13.09
N ALA A 3 -17.32 -15.75 -12.94
CA ALA A 3 -16.56 -15.59 -11.71
C ALA A 3 -17.51 -15.31 -10.53
N PRO A 4 -17.29 -15.90 -9.34
CA PRO A 4 -18.14 -15.67 -8.18
C PRO A 4 -18.11 -14.19 -7.79
N HIS A 5 -19.29 -13.58 -7.66
CA HIS A 5 -19.43 -12.19 -7.24
C HIS A 5 -19.34 -12.12 -5.72
N LEU A 6 -18.15 -11.81 -5.19
CA LEU A 6 -17.93 -11.66 -3.75
C LEU A 6 -18.75 -10.49 -3.19
N THR A 7 -19.47 -10.71 -2.10
CA THR A 7 -20.18 -9.63 -1.40
C THR A 7 -19.17 -8.69 -0.76
N ARG A 8 -19.37 -7.37 -0.95
CA ARG A 8 -18.44 -6.34 -0.48
C ARG A 8 -18.62 -6.06 1.02
N GLU A 9 -18.15 -6.98 1.85
CA GLU A 9 -18.27 -6.94 3.32
C GLU A 9 -17.16 -6.11 4.00
N LEU A 10 -15.98 -5.99 3.38
CA LEU A 10 -14.88 -5.24 3.99
C LEU A 10 -15.17 -3.73 3.98
N ARG A 11 -15.36 -3.17 5.19
CA ARG A 11 -15.48 -1.74 5.40
C ARG A 11 -14.09 -1.09 5.38
N LEU A 12 -14.06 0.24 5.29
CA LEU A 12 -12.81 1.01 5.28
C LEU A 12 -11.92 0.67 6.48
N ARG A 13 -12.51 0.51 7.67
CA ARG A 13 -11.78 0.15 8.89
C ARG A 13 -11.09 -1.20 8.76
N ASP A 14 -11.80 -2.19 8.24
CA ASP A 14 -11.27 -3.55 8.08
C ASP A 14 -10.11 -3.55 7.09
N LEU A 15 -10.25 -2.78 6.00
CA LEU A 15 -9.19 -2.57 5.02
C LEU A 15 -7.95 -1.90 5.63
N VAL A 16 -8.14 -0.86 6.44
CA VAL A 16 -7.03 -0.15 7.12
C VAL A 16 -6.32 -1.08 8.09
N LEU A 17 -7.06 -1.81 8.92
CA LEU A 17 -6.49 -2.76 9.88
C LEU A 17 -5.75 -3.90 9.18
N PHE A 18 -6.29 -4.42 8.08
CA PHE A 18 -5.64 -5.42 7.25
C PHE A 18 -4.28 -4.90 6.73
N ASN A 19 -4.25 -3.70 6.15
CA ASN A 19 -3.00 -3.09 5.66
C ASN A 19 -1.99 -2.85 6.79
N VAL A 20 -2.45 -2.36 7.96
CA VAL A 20 -1.58 -2.19 9.13
C VAL A 20 -0.99 -3.53 9.57
N SER A 21 -1.79 -4.60 9.63
CA SER A 21 -1.30 -5.93 10.00
C SER A 21 -0.29 -6.50 9.00
N ALA A 22 -0.45 -6.21 7.71
CA ALA A 22 0.47 -6.65 6.67
C ALA A 22 1.84 -5.96 6.76
N ILE A 23 1.88 -4.72 7.26
CA ILE A 23 3.11 -3.93 7.38
C ILE A 23 3.76 -4.11 8.76
N ALA A 24 2.94 -4.25 9.81
CA ALA A 24 3.41 -4.41 11.17
C ALA A 24 4.22 -5.71 11.31
N SER A 25 5.46 -5.60 11.75
CA SER A 25 6.33 -6.75 12.01
C SER A 25 7.24 -6.46 13.19
N LEU A 26 7.45 -7.44 14.06
CA LEU A 26 8.29 -7.32 15.26
C LEU A 26 9.72 -6.86 14.92
N ARG A 27 10.20 -7.22 13.72
CA ARG A 27 11.50 -6.78 13.20
C ARG A 27 11.65 -5.25 13.14
N TRP A 28 10.58 -4.52 12.83
CA TRP A 28 10.63 -3.06 12.77
C TRP A 28 10.80 -2.42 14.15
N ILE A 29 10.32 -3.07 15.21
CA ILE A 29 10.42 -2.57 16.59
C ILE A 29 11.89 -2.60 17.05
N ALA A 30 12.61 -3.68 16.77
CA ALA A 30 14.04 -3.79 17.08
C ALA A 30 14.88 -2.77 16.27
N ALA A 31 14.57 -2.59 14.99
CA ALA A 31 15.23 -1.60 14.15
C ALA A 31 14.96 -0.15 14.63
N ALA A 32 13.73 0.16 15.03
CA ALA A 32 13.36 1.47 15.56
C ALA A 32 14.05 1.75 16.91
N ALA A 33 14.18 0.74 17.78
CA ALA A 33 14.88 0.86 19.06
C ALA A 33 16.37 1.19 18.88
N HIS A 34 16.99 0.69 17.80
CA HIS A 34 18.42 0.92 17.51
C HIS A 34 18.70 2.26 16.81
N ALA A 35 17.72 2.85 16.12
CA ALA A 35 17.91 4.01 15.26
C ALA A 35 18.12 5.35 16.01
N GLY A 36 17.89 5.38 17.34
CA GLY A 36 18.08 6.55 18.18
C GLY A 36 17.11 7.71 17.92
N PRO A 37 17.10 8.78 18.74
CA PRO A 37 16.08 9.84 18.68
C PRO A 37 16.10 10.67 17.40
N GLY A 38 17.26 10.83 16.74
CA GLY A 38 17.38 11.58 15.48
C GLY A 38 16.62 10.94 14.31
N SER A 39 16.35 9.63 14.39
CA SER A 39 15.61 8.89 13.36
C SER A 39 14.14 9.31 13.23
N LEU A 40 13.54 9.91 14.28
CA LEU A 40 12.18 10.45 14.24
C LEU A 40 12.04 11.54 13.17
N THR A 41 13.03 12.42 13.05
CA THR A 41 13.02 13.47 12.03
C THR A 41 13.09 12.86 10.63
N LEU A 42 13.95 11.85 10.43
CA LEU A 42 14.04 11.12 9.16
C LEU A 42 12.74 10.39 8.82
N TRP A 43 12.07 9.79 9.81
CA TRP A 43 10.76 9.16 9.63
C TRP A 43 9.67 10.16 9.25
N LEU A 44 9.67 11.36 9.84
CA LEU A 44 8.76 12.43 9.45
C LEU A 44 9.01 12.87 8.00
N PHE A 45 10.27 13.07 7.60
CA PHE A 45 10.62 13.37 6.22
C PHE A 45 10.20 12.24 5.27
N ALA A 46 10.46 10.98 5.62
CA ALA A 46 10.05 9.83 4.83
C ALA A 46 8.52 9.74 4.70
N ALA A 47 7.78 9.97 5.80
CA ALA A 47 6.33 9.98 5.78
C ALA A 47 5.78 11.08 4.85
N LEU A 48 6.36 12.28 4.92
CA LEU A 48 5.87 13.43 4.17
C LEU A 48 6.25 13.40 2.68
N PHE A 49 7.49 13.06 2.36
CA PHE A 49 8.04 13.16 1.01
C PHE A 49 7.99 11.85 0.22
N PHE A 50 7.87 10.70 0.90
CA PHE A 50 7.80 9.40 0.23
C PHE A 50 6.44 8.75 0.40
N PHE A 51 5.98 8.57 1.65
CA PHE A 51 4.75 7.82 1.93
C PHE A 51 3.50 8.56 1.47
N LEU A 52 3.36 9.85 1.79
CA LEU A 52 2.18 10.64 1.44
C LEU A 52 1.99 10.77 -0.08
N PRO A 53 3.00 11.14 -0.90
CA PRO A 53 2.85 11.14 -2.35
C PRO A 53 2.53 9.76 -2.91
N SER A 54 3.15 8.70 -2.39
CA SER A 54 2.89 7.32 -2.80
C SER A 54 1.43 6.92 -2.52
N ALA A 55 0.90 7.26 -1.34
CA ALA A 55 -0.48 6.98 -0.97
C ALA A 55 -1.48 7.69 -1.90
N ILE A 56 -1.19 8.93 -2.30
CA ILE A 56 -2.01 9.69 -3.26
C ILE A 56 -1.99 9.01 -4.64
N VAL A 57 -0.80 8.60 -5.12
CA VAL A 57 -0.65 7.93 -6.42
C VAL A 57 -1.39 6.59 -6.43
N VAL A 58 -1.17 5.76 -5.40
CA VAL A 58 -1.88 4.49 -5.21
C VAL A 58 -3.39 4.71 -5.17
N GLY A 59 -3.86 5.70 -4.40
CA GLY A 59 -5.28 6.03 -4.33
C GLY A 59 -5.89 6.46 -5.67
N ARG A 60 -5.13 7.18 -6.50
CA ARG A 60 -5.58 7.55 -7.86
C ARG A 60 -5.59 6.36 -8.81
N LEU A 61 -4.57 5.51 -8.77
CA LEU A 61 -4.48 4.33 -9.61
C LEU A 61 -5.55 3.30 -9.26
N SER A 62 -5.80 3.04 -7.97
CA SER A 62 -6.88 2.15 -7.53
C SER A 62 -8.28 2.63 -7.97
N LYS A 63 -8.49 3.95 -8.09
CA LYS A 63 -9.73 4.51 -8.65
C LYS A 63 -9.80 4.40 -10.18
N LYS A 64 -8.65 4.58 -10.85
CA LYS A 64 -8.56 4.51 -12.32
C LYS A 64 -8.67 3.08 -12.84
N PHE A 65 -8.13 2.11 -12.11
CA PHE A 65 -8.12 0.69 -12.43
C PHE A 65 -8.70 -0.09 -11.24
N PRO A 66 -10.04 -0.25 -11.17
CA PRO A 66 -10.73 -0.89 -10.04
C PRO A 66 -10.62 -2.42 -10.04
N GLU A 67 -9.79 -2.99 -10.91
CA GLU A 67 -9.60 -4.43 -11.05
C GLU A 67 -8.72 -4.98 -9.93
N GLU A 68 -8.92 -6.27 -9.64
CA GLU A 68 -8.09 -7.00 -8.69
C GLU A 68 -6.70 -7.26 -9.30
N GLY A 69 -5.64 -6.89 -8.57
CA GLY A 69 -4.25 -7.12 -8.98
C GLY A 69 -3.28 -5.97 -8.73
N GLY A 70 -3.76 -4.79 -8.32
CA GLY A 70 -2.92 -3.71 -7.80
C GLY A 70 -1.82 -3.28 -8.78
N MET A 71 -0.57 -3.22 -8.30
CA MET A 71 0.57 -2.74 -9.11
C MET A 71 0.76 -3.49 -10.42
N TYR A 72 0.58 -4.82 -10.42
CA TYR A 72 0.70 -5.66 -11.62
C TYR A 72 -0.24 -5.21 -12.74
N VAL A 73 -1.51 -4.98 -12.39
CA VAL A 73 -2.52 -4.53 -13.37
C VAL A 73 -2.20 -3.11 -13.84
N TRP A 74 -1.75 -2.23 -12.93
CA TRP A 74 -1.44 -0.85 -13.28
C TRP A 74 -0.27 -0.75 -14.25
N THR A 75 0.81 -1.51 -14.03
CA THR A 75 1.99 -1.51 -14.91
C THR A 75 1.67 -2.17 -16.25
N LYS A 76 0.98 -3.33 -16.24
CA LYS A 76 0.50 -3.99 -17.45
C LYS A 76 -0.36 -3.07 -18.31
N LYS A 77 -1.31 -2.34 -17.71
CA LYS A 77 -2.19 -1.42 -18.43
C LYS A 77 -1.49 -0.16 -18.93
N ALA A 78 -0.47 0.31 -18.23
CA ALA A 78 0.26 1.51 -18.63
C ALA A 78 1.35 1.22 -19.68
N PHE A 79 2.02 0.07 -19.60
CA PHE A 79 3.24 -0.22 -20.36
C PHE A 79 3.17 -1.50 -21.21
N GLY A 80 2.04 -2.21 -21.20
CA GLY A 80 1.83 -3.43 -21.98
C GLY A 80 2.23 -4.72 -21.27
N ASP A 81 1.95 -5.86 -21.91
CA ASP A 81 2.04 -7.19 -21.33
C ASP A 81 3.44 -7.63 -20.87
N GLN A 82 4.49 -6.95 -21.31
CA GLN A 82 5.88 -7.25 -20.93
C GLN A 82 6.32 -6.61 -19.60
N HIS A 83 5.50 -5.71 -19.05
CA HIS A 83 5.81 -4.95 -17.82
C HIS A 83 4.91 -5.36 -16.64
N ALA A 84 4.39 -6.59 -16.69
CA ALA A 84 3.45 -7.16 -15.75
C ALA A 84 4.14 -8.17 -14.83
#